data_AF-A0AB74K9D4-F1
#
_entry.id   AF-A0AB74K9D4-F1
#
_cell.length_a   1.000
_cell.length_b   1.000
_cell.length_c   1.000
_cell.angle_alpha   90.00
_cell.angle_beta   90.00
_cell.angle_gamma   90.00
#
_symmetry.space_group_name_H-M   'P 1'
#
loop_
_entity.id
_entity.type
_entity.pdbx_description
1 polymer ?
#
loop_
_entity_poly.entity_id
_entity_poly.type
_entity_poly.pdbx_seq_one_letter_code
_entity_poly.pdbx_strand_id
1 'polypeptide(L)'
;MDIRKLDLPDNSFDVAIDKGTMDALLAGVKDPWNPSEEIVENCVSEVREVERVLKKNPESIFIYFTFGQPHFRRSILNVNPEWSLTVQEYNKL
;
A
#
# COMPACT_ATOMS: atom_id res chain seq x y z
N MET A 1 -3.51 13.26 9.93
CA MET A 1 -2.57 12.17 10.29
C MET A 1 -1.80 11.81 9.04
N ASP A 2 -0.50 11.54 9.14
CA ASP A 2 0.32 11.11 8.00
C ASP A 2 0.27 9.58 7.92
N ILE A 3 -0.05 9.01 6.76
CA ILE A 3 -0.14 7.55 6.58
C ILE A 3 1.21 6.85 6.81
N ARG A 4 2.32 7.57 6.59
CA ARG A 4 3.68 7.08 6.82
C ARG A 4 4.05 7.08 8.31
N LYS A 5 3.17 7.58 9.18
CA LYS A 5 3.32 7.61 10.64
C LYS A 5 1.95 7.68 11.31
N LEU A 6 1.30 6.52 11.41
CA LEU A 6 0.00 6.38 12.06
C LEU A 6 0.15 6.49 13.58
N ASP A 7 -0.58 7.41 14.19
CA ASP A 7 -0.70 7.51 15.65
C ASP A 7 -1.75 6.51 16.16
N LEU A 8 -1.48 5.23 15.89
CA LEU A 8 -2.33 4.09 16.18
C LEU A 8 -1.47 2.97 16.77
N PRO A 9 -1.99 2.19 17.73
CA PRO A 9 -1.23 1.11 18.34
C PRO A 9 -0.99 -0.04 17.35
N ASP A 10 0.14 -0.74 17.54
CA ASP A 10 0.45 -1.97 16.81
C ASP A 10 -0.64 -3.03 17.03
N ASN A 11 -0.88 -3.87 16.02
CA ASN A 11 -1.75 -5.05 16.13
C ASN A 11 -3.17 -4.74 16.68
N SER A 12 -3.75 -3.63 16.28
CA SER A 12 -5.00 -3.13 16.83
C SER A 12 -6.19 -3.31 15.89
N PHE A 13 -5.96 -3.59 14.61
CA PHE A 13 -7.00 -3.75 13.60
C PHE A 13 -6.94 -5.11 12.91
N ASP A 14 -8.10 -5.64 12.56
CA ASP A 14 -8.21 -6.84 11.72
C ASP A 14 -8.30 -6.46 10.22
N VAL A 15 -8.80 -5.26 9.91
CA VAL A 15 -9.01 -4.81 8.52
C VAL A 15 -8.50 -3.39 8.35
N ALA A 16 -7.72 -3.17 7.30
CA ALA A 16 -7.34 -1.85 6.82
C ALA A 16 -7.85 -1.67 5.38
N ILE A 17 -8.40 -0.49 5.09
CA ILE A 17 -8.89 -0.15 3.76
C ILE A 17 -8.22 1.15 3.34
N ASP A 18 -7.52 1.12 2.20
CA ASP A 18 -6.98 2.31 1.55
C ASP A 18 -7.61 2.48 0.18
N LYS A 19 -7.91 3.74 -0.16
CA LYS A 19 -8.37 4.10 -1.50
C LYS A 19 -7.59 5.31 -2.02
N GLY A 20 -6.60 5.03 -2.86
CA GLY A 20 -5.90 6.04 -3.66
C GLY A 20 -4.88 6.89 -2.89
N THR A 21 -4.44 6.48 -1.70
CA THR A 21 -3.44 7.23 -0.94
C THR A 21 -2.09 7.20 -1.64
N MET A 22 -1.60 6.02 -2.06
CA MET A 22 -0.38 5.93 -2.86
C MET A 22 -0.51 6.61 -4.22
N ASP A 23 -1.71 6.69 -4.78
CA ASP A 23 -1.94 7.45 -6.03
C ASP A 23 -1.67 8.94 -5.80
N ALA A 24 -1.99 9.47 -4.61
CA ALA A 24 -1.63 10.82 -4.21
C ALA A 24 -0.12 10.97 -3.94
N LEU A 25 0.54 9.99 -3.31
CA LEU A 25 2.00 10.00 -3.10
C LEU A 25 2.78 9.98 -4.42
N LEU A 26 2.21 9.37 -5.45
CA LEU A 26 2.79 9.28 -6.79
C LEU A 26 2.28 10.36 -7.73
N ALA A 27 1.46 11.30 -7.23
CA ALA A 27 0.96 12.40 -8.04
C ALA A 27 2.14 13.25 -8.54
N GLY A 28 2.25 13.41 -9.86
CA GLY A 28 3.31 14.18 -10.49
C GLY A 28 4.58 13.40 -10.81
N VAL A 29 4.66 12.10 -10.51
CA VAL A 29 5.71 11.22 -11.04
C VAL A 29 5.55 11.14 -12.57
N LYS A 30 6.55 11.67 -13.29
CA LYS A 30 6.52 11.71 -14.76
C LYS A 30 6.88 10.37 -15.39
N ASP A 31 7.78 9.63 -14.78
CA ASP A 31 8.22 8.31 -15.23
C ASP A 31 7.92 7.26 -14.14
N PRO A 32 6.80 6.53 -14.26
CA PRO A 32 6.44 5.49 -13.29
C PRO A 32 7.35 4.26 -13.36
N TRP A 33 8.17 4.12 -14.41
CA TRP A 33 9.15 3.04 -14.51
C TRP A 33 10.41 3.32 -13.70
N ASN A 34 10.70 4.59 -13.44
CA ASN A 34 11.89 5.02 -12.71
C ASN A 34 11.57 6.11 -11.67
N PRO A 35 10.69 5.81 -10.68
CA PRO A 35 10.45 6.72 -9.56
C PRO A 35 11.73 6.91 -8.74
N SER A 36 11.90 8.08 -8.13
CA SER A 36 13.03 8.30 -7.22
C SER A 36 12.92 7.39 -5.99
N GLU A 37 14.07 7.05 -5.40
CA GLU A 37 14.14 6.22 -4.18
C GLU A 37 13.31 6.81 -3.04
N GLU A 38 13.33 8.14 -2.87
CA GLU A 38 12.52 8.85 -1.88
C GLU A 38 11.02 8.60 -2.05
N ILE A 39 10.53 8.62 -3.29
CA ILE A 39 9.13 8.40 -3.60
C ILE A 39 8.75 6.94 -3.32
N VAL A 40 9.62 6.00 -3.69
CA VAL A 40 9.42 4.58 -3.40
C VAL A 40 9.36 4.36 -1.89
N GLU A 41 10.30 4.92 -1.12
CA GLU A 41 10.32 4.76 0.34
C GLU A 41 9.10 5.38 1.01
N ASN A 42 8.59 6.51 0.51
CA ASN A 42 7.34 7.09 0.99
C ASN A 42 6.15 6.14 0.81
N CYS A 43 6.04 5.50 -0.36
CA CYS A 43 4.95 4.56 -0.64
C CYS A 43 5.10 3.25 0.16
N VAL A 44 6.33 2.77 0.32
CA VAL A 44 6.63 1.58 1.15
C VAL A 44 6.36 1.88 2.62
N SER A 45 6.64 3.09 3.10
CA SER A 45 6.36 3.50 4.48
C SER A 45 4.86 3.50 4.79
N GLU A 46 4.01 3.91 3.85
CA GLU A 46 2.54 3.73 3.96
C GLU A 46 2.17 2.27 4.19
N VAL A 47 2.69 1.35 3.37
CA VAL A 47 2.38 -0.09 3.46
C VAL A 47 2.86 -0.66 4.80
N ARG A 48 4.08 -0.31 5.23
CA ARG A 48 4.65 -0.77 6.51
C ARG A 48 3.83 -0.31 7.71
N GLU A 49 3.32 0.91 7.69
CA GLU A 49 2.47 1.41 8.78
C GLU A 49 1.11 0.71 8.83
N VAL A 50 0.52 0.42 7.67
CA VAL A 50 -0.70 -0.39 7.61
C VAL A 50 -0.43 -1.80 8.13
N GLU A 51 0.64 -2.45 7.69
CA GLU A 51 1.05 -3.75 8.21
C GLU A 51 1.26 -3.72 9.73
N ARG A 52 1.90 -2.67 10.29
CA ARG A 52 2.18 -2.54 11.72
C ARG A 52 0.90 -2.51 12.56
N VAL A 53 -0.10 -1.75 12.13
CA VAL A 53 -1.36 -1.60 12.89
C VAL A 53 -2.29 -2.81 12.72
N LEU A 54 -2.11 -3.60 11.66
CA LEU A 54 -2.82 -4.87 11.47
C LEU A 54 -2.30 -5.94 12.43
N LYS A 55 -3.22 -6.73 13.00
CA LYS A 55 -2.89 -7.89 13.84
C LYS A 55 -2.11 -8.92 13.04
N LYS A 56 -1.15 -9.59 13.69
CA LYS A 56 -0.38 -10.68 13.07
C LYS A 56 -1.13 -12.01 13.14
N ASN A 57 -2.26 -12.10 12.43
CA ASN A 57 -3.03 -13.33 12.29
C ASN A 57 -3.50 -13.52 10.83
N PRO A 58 -3.85 -14.76 10.43
CA PRO A 58 -4.26 -15.07 9.06
C PRO A 58 -5.55 -14.38 8.59
N GLU A 59 -6.40 -13.96 9.53
CA GLU A 59 -7.68 -13.29 9.23
C GLU A 59 -7.51 -11.81 8.91
N SER A 60 -6.35 -11.22 9.24
CA SER A 60 -6.11 -9.80 9.01
C SER A 60 -5.90 -9.50 7.52
N ILE A 61 -6.50 -8.42 7.04
CA ILE A 61 -6.49 -8.09 5.62
C ILE A 61 -6.28 -6.60 5.36
N PHE A 62 -5.44 -6.31 4.36
CA PHE A 62 -5.29 -4.99 3.77
C PHE A 62 -5.99 -4.95 2.41
N ILE A 63 -7.05 -4.17 2.29
CA ILE A 63 -7.80 -3.97 1.04
C ILE A 63 -7.37 -2.63 0.43
N TYR A 64 -6.76 -2.71 -0.76
CA TYR A 64 -6.17 -1.55 -1.43
C TYR A 64 -6.86 -1.25 -2.77
N PHE A 65 -7.49 -0.08 -2.89
CA PHE A 65 -8.17 0.38 -4.10
C PHE A 65 -7.36 1.46 -4.81
N THR A 66 -7.06 1.27 -6.10
CA THR A 66 -6.23 2.19 -6.87
C THR A 66 -6.61 2.23 -8.34
N PHE A 67 -6.27 3.34 -9.00
CA PHE A 67 -6.29 3.43 -10.47
C PHE A 67 -4.93 3.07 -11.09
N GLY A 68 -3.89 2.89 -10.26
CA GLY A 68 -2.56 2.50 -10.70
C GLY A 68 -2.55 1.08 -11.28
N GLN A 69 -1.80 0.91 -12.37
CA GLN A 69 -1.69 -0.40 -13.01
C GLN A 69 -0.95 -1.40 -12.11
N PRO A 70 -1.37 -2.68 -12.06
CA PRO A 70 -0.78 -3.65 -11.14
C PRO A 70 0.74 -3.78 -11.20
N HIS A 71 1.34 -3.66 -12.39
CA HIS A 71 2.79 -3.78 -12.55
C HIS A 71 3.60 -2.68 -11.85
N PHE A 72 3.03 -1.49 -11.64
CA PHE A 72 3.67 -0.41 -10.88
C PHE A 72 3.37 -0.44 -9.37
N ARG A 73 2.41 -1.28 -8.95
CA ARG A 73 1.91 -1.30 -7.57
C ARG A 73 2.40 -2.52 -6.79
N ARG A 74 2.53 -3.68 -7.45
CA ARG A 74 2.84 -4.97 -6.81
C ARG A 74 4.12 -4.95 -5.97
N SER A 75 5.21 -4.39 -6.50
CA SER A 75 6.49 -4.34 -5.78
C SER A 75 6.45 -3.45 -4.54
N ILE A 76 5.59 -2.44 -4.52
CA ILE A 76 5.42 -1.52 -3.40
C ILE A 76 4.45 -2.10 -2.36
N LEU A 77 3.35 -2.72 -2.80
CA LEU A 77 2.33 -3.29 -1.93
C LEU A 77 2.72 -4.63 -1.28
N ASN A 78 3.66 -5.37 -1.87
CA ASN A 78 4.06 -6.69 -1.39
C ASN A 78 5.56 -6.74 -1.05
N VAL A 79 6.02 -5.79 -0.24
CA VAL A 79 7.40 -5.72 0.25
C VAL A 79 7.72 -6.77 1.31
N ASN A 80 6.70 -7.24 2.03
CA ASN A 80 6.83 -8.27 3.04
C ASN A 80 6.47 -9.64 2.45
N PRO A 81 7.41 -10.60 2.38
CA PRO A 81 7.18 -11.91 1.76
C PRO A 81 6.18 -12.80 2.52
N GLU A 82 5.85 -12.45 3.77
CA GLU A 82 4.87 -13.18 4.58
C GLU A 82 3.42 -12.90 4.13
N TRP A 83 3.20 -11.84 3.35
CA TRP A 83 1.88 -11.49 2.83
C TRP A 83 1.64 -12.12 1.47
N SER A 84 0.39 -12.55 1.25
CA SER A 84 -0.07 -12.94 -0.08
C SER A 84 -0.84 -11.80 -0.72
N LEU A 85 -0.48 -11.44 -1.96
CA LEU A 85 -1.14 -10.38 -2.72
C LEU A 85 -2.04 -10.99 -3.81
N THR A 86 -3.34 -10.75 -3.69
CA THR A 86 -4.30 -11.03 -4.76
C THR A 86 -4.66 -9.72 -5.47
N VAL A 87 -4.67 -9.74 -6.80
CA VAL A 87 -5.06 -8.58 -7.62
C VAL A 87 -6.33 -8.91 -8.39
N GLN A 88 -7.35 -8.06 -8.24
CA GLN A 88 -8.57 -8.11 -9.03
C GLN A 88 -8.75 -6.79 -9.77
N GLU A 89 -8.93 -6.87 -11.08
CA GLU A 89 -9.14 -5.70 -11.95
C GLU A 89 -10.62 -5.62 -12.32
N TYR A 90 -11.19 -4.41 -12.25
CA TYR A 90 -12.59 -4.14 -12.57
C TYR A 90 -12.68 -3.10 -13.70
N ASN A 91 -13.70 -3.23 -14.56
CA ASN A 91 -14.02 -2.26 -15.61
C ASN A 91 -12.83 -1.90 -16.54
N LYS A 92 -12.12 -2.90 -17.07
CA LYS A 92 -11.20 -2.68 -18.20
C LYS A 92 -12.02 -2.22 -19.41
N LEU A 93 -11.88 -0.96 -19.79
CA LEU A 93 -12.39 -0.40 -21.06
C LEU A 93 -11.56 -0.94 -22.23
#